data_AF-A0A7J7EGY1-F1
#
_entry.id   AF-A0A7J7EGY1-F1
#
_cell.length_a   1.000
_cell.length_b   1.000
_cell.length_c   1.000
_cell.angle_alpha   90.00
_cell.angle_beta   90.00
_cell.angle_gamma   90.00
#
_symmetry.space_group_name_H-M   'P 1'
#
loop_
_entity.id
_entity.type
_entity.pdbx_description
1 polymer ?
#
loop_
_entity_poly.entity_id
_entity_poly.type
_entity_poly.pdbx_seq_one_letter_code
_entity_poly.pdbx_strand_id
1 'polypeptide(L)'
;DERFPRGTGLESGTRIQSVLCLPIVTAIGDLIGILELYRHWGKEAFCLSHQEVCRGLAKQTELNDFLLDVSKTYFDNIVAIDSLLEHIMIYAKNLVNADRCALFQVDHKNKELYSDLFDIGEEKEGKPIFKKTKEIRFSIEKGIAGQVARTGEVLNIPDAYADPRFNREVDLYTGYTTRNILCMPIVSRGSVIGVVQMVNKISGSAFSKTDENNFKMFAVFCALALHCANLEILTACQQYKFGNYSYISDVIILNILSIYFVFTGFTFQMYHRIRHSECIYRVTMEKLSYHSICTAEEWQGLMSFNLPVRLCKEIELFHFDIGPFENMWPGIFVYMVHRSCGTSCFELEKLCRFIMSVKKNYRRVPYHNWKHAVTVAHCMYAILQNNHGLFTDLERKGLLIACLCHDLDHRGFSNSYLQKFDHPLAALYSTSTMEQHHFSQTVSILQLEGHNIFSTLSSSEYEQVLEIIRKAIIATDLALYFGNRKQLEEMYQTGSLNLNNQSHR
;
A
#
# COMPACT_ATOMS: atom_id res chain seq x y z
N ASP A 1 -1.53 47.82 -2.32
CA ASP A 1 -0.35 47.52 -1.50
C ASP A 1 0.86 47.70 -2.38
N GLU A 2 1.82 48.55 -1.98
CA GLU A 2 3.01 48.85 -2.79
C GLU A 2 3.90 47.62 -3.04
N ARG A 3 3.75 46.57 -2.22
CA ARG A 3 4.47 45.29 -2.36
C ARG A 3 3.96 44.43 -3.52
N PHE A 4 2.80 44.75 -4.09
CA PHE A 4 2.21 44.05 -5.23
C PHE A 4 1.83 45.02 -6.36
N PRO A 5 2.80 45.67 -7.03
CA PRO A 5 2.53 46.75 -7.99
C PRO A 5 1.78 46.29 -9.25
N ARG A 6 1.73 44.98 -9.52
CA ARG A 6 1.04 44.36 -10.67
C ARG A 6 -0.09 43.38 -10.28
N GLY A 7 -0.46 43.31 -9.00
CA GLY A 7 -1.33 42.23 -8.47
C GLY A 7 -0.60 40.88 -8.33
N THR A 8 -1.29 39.85 -7.80
CA THR A 8 -0.70 38.52 -7.46
C THR A 8 -0.54 37.56 -8.64
N GLY A 9 -0.63 38.05 -9.89
CA GLY A 9 -0.10 37.33 -11.06
C GLY A 9 -0.89 36.15 -11.64
N LEU A 10 -2.15 35.91 -11.25
CA LEU A 10 -3.01 34.88 -11.86
C LEU A 10 -4.12 35.50 -12.71
N GLU A 11 -4.21 34.99 -13.95
CA GLU A 11 -5.12 35.27 -15.08
C GLU A 11 -6.02 36.52 -15.05
N SER A 12 -5.92 37.28 -16.15
CA SER A 12 -6.73 38.43 -16.51
C SER A 12 -8.24 38.16 -16.42
N GLY A 13 -8.84 38.50 -15.28
CA GLY A 13 -10.30 38.53 -15.12
C GLY A 13 -10.82 38.60 -13.68
N THR A 14 -10.07 38.13 -12.68
CA THR A 14 -10.52 38.09 -11.28
C THR A 14 -9.80 39.10 -10.40
N ARG A 15 -10.55 40.07 -9.85
CA ARG A 15 -10.00 41.10 -8.95
C ARG A 15 -9.92 40.56 -7.52
N ILE A 16 -8.72 40.19 -7.08
CA ILE A 16 -8.46 39.70 -5.73
C ILE A 16 -8.64 40.84 -4.71
N GLN A 17 -9.43 40.58 -3.66
CA GLN A 17 -9.85 41.61 -2.70
C GLN A 17 -9.04 41.60 -1.41
N SER A 18 -8.64 40.43 -0.92
CA SER A 18 -7.74 40.28 0.21
C SER A 18 -6.84 39.05 0.05
N VAL A 19 -5.64 39.11 0.64
CA VAL A 19 -4.58 38.10 0.54
C VAL A 19 -4.03 37.81 1.93
N LEU A 20 -3.77 36.55 2.24
CA LEU A 20 -3.06 36.11 3.43
C LEU A 20 -1.87 35.24 3.00
N CYS A 21 -0.65 35.66 3.37
CA CYS A 21 0.57 34.91 3.12
C CYS A 21 1.12 34.40 4.46
N LEU A 22 1.34 33.10 4.56
CA LEU A 22 1.86 32.46 5.78
C LEU A 22 3.14 31.67 5.47
N PRO A 23 4.22 31.88 6.23
CA PRO A 23 5.41 31.07 6.11
C PRO A 23 5.16 29.69 6.71
N ILE A 24 5.52 28.65 5.96
CA ILE A 24 5.58 27.27 6.45
C ILE A 24 7.00 27.06 6.94
N VAL A 25 7.17 26.94 8.26
CA VAL A 25 8.48 26.76 8.91
C VAL A 25 8.58 25.39 9.57
N THR A 26 9.77 24.79 9.55
CA THR A 26 10.08 23.58 10.34
C THR A 26 10.07 23.91 11.83
N ALA A 27 10.07 22.88 12.68
CA ALA A 27 10.18 23.02 14.13
C ALA A 27 11.47 23.75 14.60
N ILE A 28 12.51 23.76 13.76
CA ILE A 28 13.79 24.45 13.99
C ILE A 28 13.86 25.85 13.35
N GLY A 29 12.78 26.31 12.69
CA GLY A 29 12.64 27.66 12.17
C GLY A 29 12.97 27.84 10.68
N ASP A 30 13.28 26.76 9.96
CA ASP A 30 13.62 26.84 8.54
C ASP A 30 12.38 27.02 7.67
N LEU A 31 12.41 27.98 6.75
CA LEU A 31 11.32 28.26 5.82
C LEU A 31 11.29 27.21 4.69
N ILE A 32 10.22 26.41 4.66
CA ILE A 32 10.03 25.32 3.69
C ILE A 32 9.16 25.76 2.51
N GLY A 33 8.32 26.77 2.72
CA GLY A 33 7.42 27.28 1.70
C GLY A 33 6.55 28.43 2.21
N ILE A 34 5.73 28.97 1.31
CA ILE A 34 4.78 30.04 1.63
C ILE A 34 3.41 29.60 1.15
N LEU A 35 2.43 29.62 2.06
CA LEU A 35 1.03 29.41 1.73
C LEU A 35 0.38 30.75 1.44
N GLU A 36 -0.13 30.92 0.22
CA GLU A 36 -0.86 32.11 -0.19
C GLU A 36 -2.35 31.79 -0.37
N LEU A 37 -3.20 32.56 0.31
CA LEU A 37 -4.65 32.45 0.23
C LEU A 37 -5.22 33.74 -0.36
N TYR A 38 -6.02 33.61 -1.41
CA TYR A 38 -6.66 34.72 -2.09
C TYR A 38 -8.18 34.67 -1.90
N ARG A 39 -8.79 35.80 -1.59
CA ARG A 39 -10.25 35.95 -1.51
C ARG A 39 -10.76 36.67 -2.74
N HIS A 40 -11.65 36.00 -3.47
CA HIS A 40 -12.34 36.58 -4.64
C HIS A 40 -13.69 37.23 -4.30
N TRP A 41 -14.29 36.87 -3.15
CA TRP A 41 -15.60 37.37 -2.70
C TRP A 41 -15.54 37.93 -1.28
N GLY A 42 -15.93 39.20 -1.11
CA GLY A 42 -15.90 39.93 0.17
C GLY A 42 -14.63 40.77 0.36
N LYS A 43 -14.79 41.98 0.93
CA LYS A 43 -13.74 43.01 1.03
C LYS A 43 -12.94 42.98 2.35
N GLU A 44 -13.29 42.10 3.27
CA GLU A 44 -12.71 42.09 4.61
C GLU A 44 -11.33 41.41 4.64
N ALA A 45 -10.47 41.88 5.54
CA ALA A 45 -9.17 41.28 5.81
C ALA A 45 -9.34 39.93 6.52
N PHE A 46 -8.38 39.01 6.34
CA PHE A 46 -8.35 37.75 7.09
C PHE A 46 -8.11 38.03 8.58
N CYS A 47 -9.02 37.56 9.46
CA CYS A 47 -8.91 37.72 10.91
C CYS A 47 -8.11 36.58 11.59
N LEU A 48 -7.52 36.87 12.75
CA LEU A 48 -6.69 35.98 13.59
C LEU A 48 -7.24 34.56 13.81
N SER A 49 -8.56 34.39 13.89
CA SER A 49 -9.22 33.08 14.01
C SER A 49 -8.89 32.12 12.86
N HIS A 50 -8.64 32.64 11.65
CA HIS A 50 -8.26 31.81 10.50
C HIS A 50 -6.82 31.29 10.61
N GLN A 51 -5.94 32.00 11.33
CA GLN A 51 -4.55 31.59 11.57
C GLN A 51 -4.47 30.46 12.60
N GLU A 52 -5.35 30.46 13.59
CA GLU A 52 -5.51 29.38 14.58
C GLU A 52 -6.07 28.10 13.95
N VAL A 53 -7.05 28.21 13.04
CA VAL A 53 -7.57 27.07 12.27
C VAL A 53 -6.48 26.43 11.42
N CYS A 54 -5.61 27.21 10.78
CA CYS A 54 -4.48 26.70 10.01
C CYS A 54 -3.38 26.05 10.87
N ARG A 55 -3.07 26.60 12.07
CA ARG A 55 -2.18 25.93 13.03
C ARG A 55 -2.79 24.62 13.55
N GLY A 56 -4.11 24.59 13.73
CA GLY A 56 -4.86 23.37 14.05
C GLY A 56 -4.73 22.31 12.94
N LEU A 57 -4.88 22.71 11.68
CA LEU A 57 -4.70 21.84 10.51
C LEU A 57 -3.26 21.31 10.36
N ALA A 58 -2.24 22.13 10.64
CA ALA A 58 -0.84 21.70 10.63
C ALA A 58 -0.56 20.66 11.73
N LYS A 59 -1.01 20.91 12.97
CA LYS A 59 -0.93 19.91 14.06
C LYS A 59 -1.73 18.64 13.75
N GLN A 60 -2.87 18.77 13.09
CA GLN A 60 -3.68 17.63 12.68
C GLN A 60 -3.02 16.81 11.56
N THR A 61 -2.28 17.46 10.67
CA THR A 61 -1.50 16.79 9.61
C THR A 61 -0.32 16.06 10.22
N GLU A 62 0.41 16.68 11.14
CA GLU A 62 1.51 16.06 11.89
C GLU A 62 1.03 14.85 12.74
N LEU A 63 -0.17 14.95 13.32
CA LEU A 63 -0.81 13.83 14.02
C LEU A 63 -1.20 12.70 13.06
N ASN A 64 -1.73 13.03 11.87
CA ASN A 64 -2.10 12.04 10.87
C ASN A 64 -0.87 11.31 10.29
N ASP A 65 0.22 12.04 10.04
CA ASP A 65 1.47 11.45 9.54
C ASP A 65 2.09 10.52 10.59
N PHE A 66 2.05 10.90 11.87
CA PHE A 66 2.43 10.00 12.97
C PHE A 66 1.57 8.74 13.05
N LEU A 67 0.24 8.88 12.95
CA LEU A 67 -0.65 7.73 12.97
C LEU A 67 -0.41 6.79 11.77
N LEU A 68 -0.05 7.36 10.61
CA LEU A 68 0.36 6.60 9.43
C LEU A 68 1.68 5.87 9.65
N ASP A 69 2.67 6.50 10.26
CA ASP A 69 3.96 5.86 10.58
C ASP A 69 3.82 4.77 11.64
N VAL A 70 2.97 4.96 12.65
CA VAL A 70 2.61 3.92 13.62
C VAL A 70 1.89 2.76 12.94
N SER A 71 0.95 3.06 12.04
CA SER A 71 0.22 2.05 11.27
C SER A 71 1.17 1.26 10.37
N LYS A 72 2.08 1.93 9.64
CA LYS A 72 3.09 1.26 8.80
C LYS A 72 4.03 0.40 9.64
N THR A 73 4.48 0.88 10.80
CA THR A 73 5.35 0.09 11.70
C THR A 73 4.66 -1.17 12.22
N TYR A 74 3.33 -1.13 12.39
CA TYR A 74 2.51 -2.29 12.76
C TYR A 74 2.30 -3.28 11.61
N PHE A 75 2.18 -2.79 10.36
CA PHE A 75 1.88 -3.61 9.19
C PHE A 75 3.12 -4.10 8.41
N ASP A 76 4.24 -3.36 8.44
CA ASP A 76 5.39 -3.61 7.58
C ASP A 76 6.35 -4.67 8.13
N ASN A 77 6.22 -5.10 9.38
CA ASN A 77 7.04 -6.18 9.94
C ASN A 77 6.32 -6.86 11.13
N ILE A 78 6.60 -8.15 11.35
CA ILE A 78 6.32 -8.87 12.61
C ILE A 78 7.24 -8.28 13.70
N VAL A 79 7.04 -7.02 14.10
CA VAL A 79 7.88 -6.34 15.09
C VAL A 79 7.27 -6.51 16.47
N ALA A 80 8.14 -6.83 17.43
CA ALA A 80 7.82 -6.85 18.86
C ALA A 80 7.16 -5.53 19.29
N ILE A 81 6.10 -5.65 20.11
CA ILE A 81 5.30 -4.53 20.64
C ILE A 81 6.14 -3.45 21.33
N ASP A 82 7.33 -3.81 21.81
CA ASP A 82 8.33 -2.89 22.34
C ASP A 82 8.63 -1.73 21.36
N SER A 83 8.83 -2.02 20.06
CA SER A 83 9.14 -0.99 19.07
C SER A 83 7.95 -0.05 18.79
N LEU A 84 6.73 -0.56 18.90
CA LEU A 84 5.51 0.25 18.79
C LEU A 84 5.41 1.23 19.97
N LEU A 85 5.64 0.74 21.19
CA LEU A 85 5.62 1.56 22.40
C LEU A 85 6.71 2.64 22.35
N GLU A 86 7.92 2.32 21.88
CA GLU A 86 9.00 3.28 21.68
C GLU A 86 8.56 4.43 20.76
N HIS A 87 8.02 4.14 19.58
CA HIS A 87 7.56 5.18 18.65
C HIS A 87 6.46 6.07 19.24
N ILE A 88 5.48 5.48 19.94
CA ILE A 88 4.41 6.24 20.60
C ILE A 88 4.99 7.18 21.66
N MET A 89 5.94 6.71 22.46
CA MET A 89 6.57 7.50 23.50
C MET A 89 7.43 8.65 22.95
N ILE A 90 8.21 8.40 21.89
CA ILE A 90 9.04 9.43 21.24
C ILE A 90 8.17 10.56 20.71
N TYR A 91 7.08 10.22 20.03
CA TYR A 91 6.20 11.23 19.47
C TYR A 91 5.51 12.03 20.57
N ALA A 92 5.01 11.36 21.62
CA ALA A 92 4.38 12.03 22.75
C ALA A 92 5.37 12.97 23.46
N LYS A 93 6.64 12.55 23.65
CA LYS A 93 7.73 13.39 24.17
C LYS A 93 7.90 14.65 23.34
N ASN A 94 8.01 14.52 22.02
CA ASN A 94 8.20 15.65 21.11
C ASN A 94 7.00 16.60 21.09
N LEU A 95 5.77 16.05 21.08
CA LEU A 95 4.53 16.82 21.07
C LEU A 95 4.38 17.71 22.30
N VAL A 96 4.71 17.19 23.48
CA VAL A 96 4.73 17.98 24.71
C VAL A 96 6.09 18.60 25.01
N ASN A 97 7.03 18.56 24.07
CA ASN A 97 8.37 19.15 24.19
C ASN A 97 9.05 18.82 25.53
N ALA A 98 9.02 17.52 25.89
CA ALA A 98 9.64 16.97 27.08
C ALA A 98 11.07 16.50 26.78
N ASP A 99 11.94 16.55 27.78
CA ASP A 99 13.33 16.12 27.69
C ASP A 99 13.45 14.59 27.74
N ARG A 100 12.65 13.93 28.58
CA ARG A 100 12.61 12.46 28.70
C ARG A 100 11.21 11.91 28.85
N CYS A 101 11.05 10.64 28.52
CA CYS A 101 9.83 9.89 28.74
C CYS A 101 10.12 8.51 29.34
N ALA A 102 9.16 7.99 30.12
CA ALA A 102 9.25 6.68 30.74
C ALA A 102 7.87 6.01 30.77
N LEU A 103 7.85 4.69 30.56
CA LEU A 103 6.67 3.87 30.75
C LEU A 103 6.96 2.81 31.81
N PHE A 104 6.14 2.78 32.86
CA PHE A 104 6.17 1.78 33.91
C PHE A 104 4.96 0.87 33.80
N GLN A 105 5.17 -0.44 33.82
CA GLN A 105 4.10 -1.43 33.92
C GLN A 105 3.82 -1.74 35.39
N VAL A 106 2.54 -2.00 35.71
CA VAL A 106 2.10 -2.30 37.08
C VAL A 106 2.09 -3.81 37.30
N ASP A 107 2.92 -4.29 38.23
CA ASP A 107 2.83 -5.64 38.77
C ASP A 107 1.94 -5.64 40.02
N HIS A 108 0.65 -5.94 39.82
CA HIS A 108 -0.33 -6.01 40.89
C HIS A 108 -0.06 -7.13 41.91
N LYS A 109 0.68 -8.19 41.53
CA LYS A 109 0.96 -9.31 42.43
C LYS A 109 1.99 -8.92 43.47
N ASN A 110 3.07 -8.29 43.02
CA ASN A 110 4.17 -7.86 43.89
C ASN A 110 3.99 -6.44 44.43
N LYS A 111 2.98 -5.70 43.96
CA LYS A 111 2.76 -4.27 44.26
C LYS A 111 3.97 -3.42 43.87
N GLU A 112 4.45 -3.62 42.65
CA GLU A 112 5.63 -2.96 42.10
C GLU A 112 5.33 -2.32 40.75
N LEU A 113 6.15 -1.33 40.40
CA LEU A 113 6.26 -0.74 39.08
C LEU A 113 7.58 -1.18 38.48
N TYR A 114 7.58 -1.60 37.22
CA TYR A 114 8.80 -1.95 36.49
C TYR A 114 8.84 -1.33 35.09
N SER A 115 10.04 -1.05 34.56
CA SER A 115 10.24 -0.50 33.22
C SER A 115 11.47 -1.09 32.54
N ASP A 116 11.26 -1.60 31.33
CA ASP A 116 12.31 -1.98 30.38
C ASP A 116 12.45 -0.97 29.23
N LEU A 117 11.61 0.08 29.23
CA LEU A 117 11.49 1.10 28.19
C LEU A 117 11.64 2.49 28.83
N PHE A 118 12.90 2.91 29.00
CA PHE A 118 13.27 4.19 29.59
C PHE A 118 14.22 4.96 28.66
N ASP A 119 13.91 6.25 28.42
CA ASP A 119 14.76 7.15 27.62
C ASP A 119 16.01 7.56 28.43
N ILE A 120 17.16 7.04 28.02
CA ILE A 120 18.45 7.31 28.69
C ILE A 120 19.08 8.65 28.26
N GLY A 121 18.50 9.35 27.28
CA GLY A 121 19.03 10.61 26.76
C GLY A 121 20.22 10.46 25.80
N GLU A 122 20.45 9.26 25.23
CA GLU A 122 21.39 9.04 24.13
C GLU A 122 20.64 9.09 22.79
N GLU A 123 21.24 9.66 21.75
CA GLU A 123 20.66 9.74 20.41
C GLU A 123 21.48 8.96 19.39
N LYS A 124 20.82 8.24 18.48
CA LYS A 124 21.41 7.64 17.27
C LYS A 124 20.63 8.13 16.07
N GLU A 125 21.32 8.75 15.11
CA GLU A 125 20.70 9.29 13.89
C GLU A 125 19.54 10.28 14.18
N GLY A 126 19.67 11.07 15.25
CA GLY A 126 18.64 12.05 15.66
C GLY A 126 17.39 11.44 16.32
N LYS A 127 17.41 10.15 16.68
CA LYS A 127 16.34 9.48 17.45
C LYS A 127 16.85 9.06 18.82
N PRO A 128 16.05 9.22 19.89
CA PRO A 128 16.43 8.76 21.23
C PRO A 128 16.53 7.22 21.25
N ILE A 129 17.56 6.71 21.93
CA ILE A 129 17.81 5.28 22.09
C ILE A 129 17.19 4.81 23.40
N PHE A 130 16.35 3.78 23.33
CA PHE A 130 15.92 3.02 24.51
C PHE A 130 16.89 1.84 24.73
N LYS A 131 17.54 1.74 25.90
CA LYS A 131 18.40 0.60 26.24
C LYS A 131 17.66 -0.37 27.17
N LYS A 132 17.56 -1.64 26.76
CA LYS A 132 17.06 -2.77 27.59
C LYS A 132 18.01 -3.19 28.73
N THR A 133 19.01 -2.39 29.09
CA THR A 133 20.19 -2.88 29.81
C THR A 133 20.02 -3.01 31.33
N LYS A 134 18.88 -2.61 31.92
CA LYS A 134 18.51 -2.89 33.33
C LYS A 134 17.05 -2.49 33.61
N GLU A 135 16.23 -3.46 34.02
CA GLU A 135 14.85 -3.24 34.50
C GLU A 135 14.89 -2.27 35.71
N ILE A 136 14.19 -1.13 35.61
CA ILE A 136 13.97 -0.24 36.75
C ILE A 136 12.74 -0.75 37.49
N ARG A 137 12.88 -1.22 38.73
CA ARG A 137 11.78 -1.76 39.54
C ARG A 137 11.72 -1.10 40.92
N PHE A 138 10.54 -0.66 41.34
CA PHE A 138 10.31 -0.07 42.67
C PHE A 138 8.87 -0.28 43.15
N SER A 139 8.65 -0.15 44.47
CA SER A 139 7.32 -0.32 45.06
C SER A 139 6.30 0.67 44.49
N ILE A 140 5.08 0.19 44.23
CA ILE A 140 3.94 1.01 43.81
C ILE A 140 3.59 2.10 44.83
N GLU A 141 4.04 1.98 46.08
CA GLU A 141 3.81 2.99 47.14
C GLU A 141 4.69 4.25 46.95
N LYS A 142 5.79 4.15 46.21
CA LYS A 142 6.79 5.20 46.06
C LYS A 142 6.58 6.04 44.79
N GLY A 143 6.87 7.33 44.90
CA GLY A 143 6.99 8.22 43.74
C GLY A 143 5.67 8.73 43.17
N ILE A 144 5.78 9.68 42.24
CA ILE A 144 4.64 10.21 41.48
C ILE A 144 3.99 9.10 40.64
N ALA A 145 4.79 8.28 39.96
CA ALA A 145 4.28 7.14 39.19
C ALA A 145 3.49 6.16 40.06
N GLY A 146 3.95 5.89 41.28
CA GLY A 146 3.23 5.05 42.25
C GLY A 146 1.87 5.65 42.66
N GLN A 147 1.83 6.95 42.94
CA GLN A 147 0.58 7.64 43.27
C GLN A 147 -0.43 7.55 42.10
N VAL A 148 0.01 7.82 40.87
CA VAL A 148 -0.84 7.71 39.67
C VAL A 148 -1.31 6.28 39.45
N ALA A 149 -0.45 5.29 39.70
CA ALA A 149 -0.82 3.87 39.60
C ALA A 149 -1.92 3.47 40.58
N ARG A 150 -1.90 4.01 41.81
CA ARG A 150 -2.89 3.73 42.85
C ARG A 150 -4.20 4.48 42.67
N THR A 151 -4.15 5.75 42.28
CA THR A 151 -5.35 6.60 42.19
C THR A 151 -6.00 6.59 40.82
N GLY A 152 -5.24 6.33 39.76
CA GLY A 152 -5.71 6.51 38.38
C GLY A 152 -5.95 7.97 38.03
N GLU A 153 -5.39 8.92 38.79
CA GLU A 153 -5.51 10.35 38.52
C GLU A 153 -4.27 10.89 37.81
N VAL A 154 -4.48 11.79 36.85
CA VAL A 154 -3.40 12.49 36.15
C VAL A 154 -2.72 13.46 37.11
N LEU A 155 -1.39 13.44 37.18
CA LEU A 155 -0.60 14.37 37.99
C LEU A 155 0.32 15.22 37.11
N ASN A 156 0.19 16.54 37.24
CA ASN A 156 1.08 17.52 36.63
C ASN A 156 1.81 18.26 37.75
N ILE A 157 3.08 17.92 37.95
CA ILE A 157 3.91 18.38 39.05
C ILE A 157 4.85 19.48 38.54
N PRO A 158 4.66 20.75 38.95
CA PRO A 158 5.45 21.87 38.47
C PRO A 158 6.87 21.92 39.07
N ASP A 159 7.05 21.39 40.27
CA ASP A 159 8.35 21.24 40.94
C ASP A 159 8.39 19.88 41.65
N ALA A 160 9.23 18.98 41.14
CA ALA A 160 9.36 17.63 41.65
C ALA A 160 10.03 17.58 43.04
N TYR A 161 11.00 18.45 43.34
CA TYR A 161 11.72 18.42 44.62
C TYR A 161 10.91 19.02 45.77
N ALA A 162 9.97 19.91 45.44
CA ALA A 162 9.00 20.46 46.38
C ALA A 162 7.84 19.48 46.69
N ASP A 163 7.57 18.49 45.83
CA ASP A 163 6.51 17.51 46.06
C ASP A 163 6.98 16.38 46.99
N PRO A 164 6.33 16.17 48.16
CA PRO A 164 6.75 15.17 49.14
C PRO A 164 6.62 13.72 48.63
N ARG A 165 5.87 13.50 47.54
CA ARG A 165 5.66 12.17 46.94
C ARG A 165 6.77 11.80 45.96
N PHE A 166 7.64 12.74 45.56
CA PHE A 166 8.67 12.49 44.56
C PHE A 166 9.75 11.52 45.06
N ASN A 167 10.09 10.53 44.23
CA ASN A 167 11.12 9.54 44.56
C ASN A 167 12.50 10.00 44.06
N ARG A 168 13.30 10.57 44.97
CA ARG A 168 14.65 11.06 44.68
C ARG A 168 15.68 9.94 44.43
N GLU A 169 15.37 8.70 44.81
CA GLU A 169 16.29 7.56 44.61
C GLU A 169 16.60 7.33 43.12
N VAL A 170 15.64 7.61 42.23
CA VAL A 170 15.79 7.45 40.77
C VAL A 170 16.74 8.51 40.19
N ASP A 171 16.61 9.77 40.60
CA ASP A 171 17.52 10.87 40.21
C ASP A 171 18.96 10.58 40.70
N LEU A 172 19.12 10.14 41.96
CA LEU A 172 20.43 9.79 42.52
C LEU A 172 21.11 8.64 41.79
N TYR A 173 20.35 7.62 41.37
CA TYR A 173 20.87 6.47 40.63
C TYR A 173 21.25 6.83 39.18
N THR A 174 20.47 7.71 38.54
CA THR A 174 20.67 8.07 37.12
C THR A 174 21.59 9.28 36.92
N GLY A 175 21.87 10.06 37.97
CA GLY A 175 22.59 11.32 37.88
C GLY A 175 21.80 12.43 37.16
N TYR A 176 20.49 12.24 37.00
CA TYR A 176 19.58 13.16 36.32
C TYR A 176 18.80 14.00 37.33
N THR A 177 18.53 15.27 37.00
CA THR A 177 17.75 16.16 37.87
C THR A 177 16.36 16.39 37.31
N THR A 178 15.35 15.87 37.99
CA THR A 178 13.94 16.06 37.63
C THR A 178 13.41 17.38 38.18
N ARG A 179 13.02 18.30 37.29
CA ARG A 179 12.42 19.61 37.60
C ARG A 179 10.90 19.53 37.64
N ASN A 180 10.28 19.01 36.58
CA ASN A 180 8.82 18.90 36.48
C ASN A 180 8.40 17.60 35.79
N ILE A 181 7.19 17.15 36.13
CA ILE A 181 6.67 15.83 35.76
C ILE A 181 5.22 15.96 35.28
N LEU A 182 4.90 15.38 34.13
CA LEU A 182 3.53 15.10 33.72
C LEU A 182 3.33 13.58 33.66
N CYS A 183 2.45 13.05 34.50
CA CYS A 183 2.29 11.62 34.72
C CYS A 183 0.83 11.20 34.52
N MET A 184 0.62 10.19 33.69
CA MET A 184 -0.72 9.72 33.30
C MET A 184 -0.87 8.21 33.50
N PRO A 185 -2.04 7.78 34.00
CA PRO A 185 -2.34 6.37 34.14
C PRO A 185 -2.67 5.74 32.78
N ILE A 186 -2.26 4.49 32.62
CA ILE A 186 -2.65 3.64 31.51
C ILE A 186 -3.73 2.69 32.05
N VAL A 187 -4.97 2.93 31.67
CA VAL A 187 -6.13 2.21 32.20
C VAL A 187 -6.63 1.19 31.18
N SER A 188 -6.80 -0.06 31.60
CA SER A 188 -7.47 -1.11 30.84
C SER A 188 -8.53 -1.79 31.70
N ARG A 189 -9.75 -1.90 31.17
CA ARG A 189 -10.90 -2.53 31.84
C ARG A 189 -11.14 -2.03 33.28
N GLY A 190 -10.92 -0.73 33.51
CA GLY A 190 -11.12 -0.08 34.80
C GLY A 190 -9.98 -0.27 35.81
N SER A 191 -8.89 -0.95 35.44
CA SER A 191 -7.68 -1.10 36.27
C SER A 191 -6.50 -0.37 35.64
N VAL A 192 -5.64 0.23 36.46
CA VAL A 192 -4.38 0.82 36.00
C VAL A 192 -3.38 -0.29 35.74
N ILE A 193 -3.00 -0.48 34.48
CA ILE A 193 -2.05 -1.52 34.03
C ILE A 193 -0.63 -0.98 33.83
N GLY A 194 -0.48 0.34 33.79
CA GLY A 194 0.77 1.02 33.60
C GLY A 194 0.66 2.51 33.88
N VAL A 195 1.78 3.21 33.83
CA VAL A 195 1.87 4.65 33.99
C VAL A 195 2.88 5.18 32.98
N VAL A 196 2.53 6.26 32.28
CA VAL A 196 3.43 6.96 31.37
C VAL A 196 3.79 8.33 31.95
N GLN A 197 5.06 8.68 31.88
CA GLN A 197 5.61 9.87 32.49
C GLN A 197 6.45 10.66 31.49
N MET A 198 6.16 11.95 31.39
CA MET A 198 6.98 12.95 30.70
C MET A 198 7.75 13.75 31.73
N VAL A 199 9.05 13.89 31.52
CA VAL A 199 9.97 14.51 32.47
C VAL A 199 10.63 15.71 31.82
N ASN A 200 10.65 16.82 32.56
CA ASN A 200 11.30 18.07 32.22
C ASN A 200 10.85 18.66 30.88
N LYS A 201 9.94 19.63 30.94
CA LYS A 201 9.64 20.49 29.80
C LYS A 201 10.90 21.26 29.37
N ILE A 202 11.21 21.21 28.08
CA ILE A 202 12.40 21.84 27.49
C ILE A 202 12.39 23.37 27.67
N SER A 203 11.21 24.01 27.65
CA SER A 203 11.07 25.46 27.85
C SER A 203 11.44 25.97 29.25
N GLY A 204 11.74 25.08 30.21
CA GLY A 204 12.07 25.45 31.58
C GLY A 204 10.86 25.61 32.52
N SER A 205 9.67 25.89 31.98
CA SER A 205 8.40 26.01 32.72
C SER A 205 7.77 24.66 33.07
N ALA A 206 6.71 24.64 33.88
CA ALA A 206 5.87 23.45 34.07
C ALA A 206 5.09 23.09 32.79
N PHE A 207 4.57 21.85 32.73
CA PHE A 207 3.69 21.42 31.64
C PHE A 207 2.36 22.18 31.69
N SER A 208 1.89 22.64 30.53
CA SER A 208 0.63 23.39 30.42
C SER A 208 -0.59 22.47 30.41
N LYS A 209 -1.78 23.03 30.62
CA LYS A 209 -3.04 22.28 30.45
C LYS A 209 -3.23 21.77 29.02
N THR A 210 -2.70 22.50 28.04
CA THR A 210 -2.67 22.06 26.65
C THR A 210 -1.76 20.85 26.46
N ASP A 211 -0.60 20.80 27.12
CA ASP A 211 0.27 19.62 27.12
C ASP A 211 -0.43 18.41 27.73
N GLU A 212 -1.16 18.61 28.85
CA GLU A 212 -1.98 17.56 29.46
C GLU A 212 -3.06 17.06 28.51
N ASN A 213 -3.80 17.95 27.84
CA ASN A 213 -4.83 17.56 26.88
C ASN A 213 -4.24 16.81 25.67
N ASN A 214 -3.11 17.27 25.14
CA ASN A 214 -2.43 16.62 24.02
C ASN A 214 -1.90 15.24 24.42
N PHE A 215 -1.30 15.12 25.60
CA PHE A 215 -0.70 13.88 26.08
C PHE A 215 -1.73 12.80 26.45
N LYS A 216 -2.93 13.21 26.88
CA LYS A 216 -4.02 12.30 27.26
C LYS A 216 -4.40 11.30 26.16
N MET A 217 -4.31 11.70 24.89
CA MET A 217 -4.58 10.82 23.75
C MET A 217 -3.55 9.69 23.64
N PHE A 218 -2.28 9.95 23.95
CA PHE A 218 -1.19 8.97 23.86
C PHE A 218 -1.21 7.95 24.98
N ALA A 219 -1.67 8.33 26.18
CA ALA A 219 -1.91 7.38 27.26
C ALA A 219 -2.92 6.29 26.86
N VAL A 220 -3.92 6.64 26.03
CA VAL A 220 -4.89 5.68 25.47
C VAL A 220 -4.23 4.75 24.46
N PHE A 221 -3.35 5.26 23.58
CA PHE A 221 -2.62 4.43 22.63
C PHE A 221 -1.66 3.45 23.33
N CYS A 222 -0.95 3.88 24.38
CA CYS A 222 -0.14 2.99 25.20
C CYS A 222 -0.99 1.90 25.88
N ALA A 223 -2.21 2.22 26.32
CA ALA A 223 -3.12 1.25 26.93
C ALA A 223 -3.53 0.14 25.96
N LEU A 224 -3.82 0.52 24.71
CA LEU A 224 -4.17 -0.42 23.65
C LEU A 224 -2.98 -1.32 23.30
N ALA A 225 -1.79 -0.73 23.09
CA ALA A 225 -0.57 -1.47 22.78
C ALA A 225 -0.20 -2.47 23.89
N LEU A 226 -0.23 -2.05 25.16
CA LEU A 226 0.04 -2.94 26.30
C LEU A 226 -1.05 -4.01 26.49
N HIS A 227 -2.31 -3.70 26.18
CA HIS A 227 -3.39 -4.69 26.23
C HIS A 227 -3.18 -5.81 25.20
N CYS A 228 -2.80 -5.44 23.97
CA CYS A 228 -2.46 -6.40 22.92
C CYS A 228 -1.25 -7.27 23.30
N ALA A 229 -0.21 -6.68 23.89
CA ALA A 229 0.98 -7.44 24.33
C ALA A 229 0.64 -8.51 25.36
N ASN A 230 -0.17 -8.13 26.35
CA ASN A 230 -0.59 -9.06 27.38
C ASN A 230 -1.50 -10.16 26.83
N LEU A 231 -2.34 -9.86 25.84
CA LEU A 231 -3.18 -10.84 25.15
C LEU A 231 -2.34 -11.84 24.35
N GLU A 232 -1.33 -11.39 23.61
CA GLU A 232 -0.40 -12.26 22.86
C GLU A 232 0.39 -13.20 23.77
N ILE A 233 0.86 -12.69 24.91
CA ILE A 233 1.56 -13.51 25.92
C ILE A 233 0.62 -14.55 26.51
N LEU A 234 -0.63 -14.17 26.81
CA LEU A 234 -1.64 -15.08 27.36
C LEU A 234 -2.09 -16.14 26.36
N THR A 235 -2.24 -15.81 25.07
CA THR A 235 -2.58 -16.77 24.02
C THR A 235 -1.42 -17.71 23.72
N ALA A 236 -0.17 -17.22 23.69
CA ALA A 236 1.02 -18.06 23.60
C ALA A 236 1.12 -19.03 24.80
N CYS A 237 0.84 -18.55 26.02
CA CYS A 237 0.82 -19.36 27.23
C CYS A 237 -0.36 -20.36 27.28
N GLN A 238 -1.51 -20.04 26.68
CA GLN A 238 -2.67 -20.93 26.59
C GLN A 238 -2.52 -21.98 25.49
N GLN A 239 -1.94 -21.64 24.34
CA GLN A 239 -1.54 -22.60 23.29
C GLN A 239 -0.58 -23.65 23.85
N TYR A 240 0.33 -23.25 24.74
CA TYR A 240 1.27 -24.16 25.39
C TYR A 240 0.62 -25.10 26.43
N LYS A 241 -0.56 -24.74 26.97
CA LYS A 241 -1.20 -25.48 28.08
C LYS A 241 -2.41 -26.34 27.71
N PHE A 242 -3.18 -26.04 26.66
CA PHE A 242 -4.52 -26.65 26.52
C PHE A 242 -4.95 -27.22 25.17
N GLY A 243 -4.12 -27.22 24.11
CA GLY A 243 -4.32 -28.07 22.92
C GLY A 243 -5.68 -28.01 22.19
N ASN A 244 -6.58 -27.08 22.49
CA ASN A 244 -7.94 -27.01 21.94
C ASN A 244 -8.24 -25.59 21.43
N TYR A 245 -8.53 -25.51 20.13
CA TYR A 245 -8.45 -24.30 19.30
C TYR A 245 -9.74 -23.45 19.20
N SER A 246 -10.86 -23.86 19.80
CA SER A 246 -12.17 -23.39 19.31
C SER A 246 -12.88 -22.30 20.14
N TYR A 247 -12.52 -22.08 21.41
CA TYR A 247 -13.18 -21.08 22.28
C TYR A 247 -12.38 -19.78 22.48
N ILE A 248 -11.07 -19.84 22.22
CA ILE A 248 -10.16 -18.70 22.38
C ILE A 248 -10.28 -17.74 21.17
N SER A 249 -10.67 -18.24 20.00
CA SER A 249 -10.88 -17.45 18.77
C SER A 249 -11.96 -16.37 18.91
N ASP A 250 -13.07 -16.68 19.58
CA ASP A 250 -14.26 -15.82 19.52
C ASP A 250 -14.16 -14.60 20.45
N VAL A 251 -13.49 -14.77 21.60
CA VAL A 251 -13.17 -13.68 22.53
C VAL A 251 -12.10 -12.75 21.94
N ILE A 252 -11.18 -13.29 21.14
CA ILE A 252 -10.17 -12.53 20.37
C ILE A 252 -10.87 -11.68 19.31
N ILE A 253 -11.81 -12.25 18.55
CA ILE A 253 -12.55 -11.54 17.49
C ILE A 253 -13.36 -10.36 18.05
N LEU A 254 -14.05 -10.53 19.17
CA LEU A 254 -14.86 -9.47 19.79
C LEU A 254 -14.03 -8.32 20.38
N ASN A 255 -12.86 -8.60 20.98
CA ASN A 255 -11.97 -7.54 21.48
C ASN A 255 -11.24 -6.84 20.31
N ILE A 256 -10.84 -7.56 19.26
CA ILE A 256 -10.33 -6.98 18.01
C ILE A 256 -11.38 -6.05 17.37
N LEU A 257 -12.67 -6.43 17.36
CA LEU A 257 -13.77 -5.59 16.85
C LEU A 257 -14.00 -4.33 17.69
N SER A 258 -13.76 -4.37 18.99
CA SER A 258 -13.88 -3.18 19.86
C SER A 258 -12.71 -2.19 19.67
N ILE A 259 -11.49 -2.72 19.42
CA ILE A 259 -10.33 -1.93 18.99
C ILE A 259 -10.57 -1.37 17.58
N TYR A 260 -11.15 -2.17 16.68
CA TYR A 260 -11.60 -1.77 15.34
C TYR A 260 -12.57 -0.57 15.40
N PHE A 261 -13.47 -0.50 16.38
CA PHE A 261 -14.40 0.62 16.55
C PHE A 261 -13.73 1.93 16.99
N VAL A 262 -12.70 1.89 17.83
CA VAL A 262 -11.94 3.11 18.19
C VAL A 262 -11.03 3.55 17.04
N PHE A 263 -10.48 2.60 16.28
CA PHE A 263 -9.82 2.88 15.00
C PHE A 263 -10.80 3.43 13.95
N THR A 264 -12.10 3.09 13.98
CA THR A 264 -13.08 3.52 12.96
C THR A 264 -13.30 5.03 12.83
N GLY A 265 -13.00 5.83 13.86
CA GLY A 265 -13.07 7.29 13.75
C GLY A 265 -11.98 7.88 12.82
N PHE A 266 -10.75 7.40 12.95
CA PHE A 266 -9.61 7.82 12.10
C PHE A 266 -9.57 7.04 10.78
N THR A 267 -9.95 5.77 10.79
CA THR A 267 -10.11 5.01 9.55
C THR A 267 -11.31 5.48 8.76
N PHE A 268 -12.30 6.22 9.28
CA PHE A 268 -13.34 6.82 8.42
C PHE A 268 -12.76 7.86 7.46
N GLN A 269 -11.77 8.65 7.88
CA GLN A 269 -11.15 9.68 7.02
C GLN A 269 -10.15 9.08 6.03
N MET A 270 -9.39 8.06 6.45
CA MET A 270 -8.58 7.25 5.54
C MET A 270 -9.43 6.39 4.61
N TYR A 271 -10.49 5.75 5.09
CA TYR A 271 -11.47 5.02 4.29
C TYR A 271 -12.18 5.97 3.35
N HIS A 272 -12.51 7.21 3.75
CA HIS A 272 -13.06 8.20 2.85
C HIS A 272 -12.03 8.63 1.80
N ARG A 273 -10.73 8.76 2.13
CA ARG A 273 -9.67 9.05 1.15
C ARG A 273 -9.35 7.86 0.23
N ILE A 274 -9.33 6.64 0.76
CA ILE A 274 -9.15 5.40 0.02
C ILE A 274 -10.38 5.18 -0.85
N ARG A 275 -11.61 5.26 -0.32
CA ARG A 275 -12.85 5.22 -1.09
C ARG A 275 -12.94 6.36 -2.09
N HIS A 276 -12.45 7.56 -1.77
CA HIS A 276 -12.41 8.68 -2.71
C HIS A 276 -11.37 8.43 -3.81
N SER A 277 -10.19 7.89 -3.48
CA SER A 277 -9.16 7.47 -4.44
C SER A 277 -9.60 6.26 -5.26
N GLU A 278 -10.31 5.31 -4.67
CA GLU A 278 -10.95 4.16 -5.32
C GLU A 278 -12.12 4.61 -6.17
N CYS A 279 -12.89 5.62 -5.75
CA CYS A 279 -13.95 6.22 -6.56
C CYS A 279 -13.34 7.01 -7.73
N ILE A 280 -12.28 7.79 -7.51
CA ILE A 280 -11.53 8.44 -8.59
C ILE A 280 -10.95 7.39 -9.52
N TYR A 281 -10.29 6.36 -8.98
CA TYR A 281 -9.73 5.26 -9.74
C TYR A 281 -10.83 4.52 -10.51
N ARG A 282 -11.97 4.21 -9.88
CA ARG A 282 -13.12 3.54 -10.50
C ARG A 282 -13.74 4.40 -11.59
N VAL A 283 -13.98 5.69 -11.33
CA VAL A 283 -14.50 6.64 -12.34
C VAL A 283 -13.48 6.85 -13.47
N THR A 284 -12.19 6.90 -13.17
CA THR A 284 -11.12 7.01 -14.16
C THR A 284 -11.01 5.72 -14.97
N MET A 285 -11.09 4.56 -14.34
CA MET A 285 -11.14 3.24 -15.00
C MET A 285 -12.41 3.09 -15.83
N GLU A 286 -13.56 3.57 -15.35
CA GLU A 286 -14.83 3.57 -16.07
C GLU A 286 -14.77 4.51 -17.28
N LYS A 287 -14.26 5.74 -17.12
CA LYS A 287 -13.98 6.67 -18.22
C LYS A 287 -12.99 6.09 -19.23
N LEU A 288 -11.94 5.42 -18.78
CA LEU A 288 -10.99 4.73 -19.65
C LEU A 288 -11.65 3.53 -20.33
N SER A 289 -12.53 2.81 -19.63
CA SER A 289 -13.26 1.65 -20.14
C SER A 289 -14.19 2.01 -21.30
N TYR A 290 -14.81 3.20 -21.28
CA TYR A 290 -15.60 3.69 -22.41
C TYR A 290 -14.76 3.79 -23.70
N HIS A 291 -13.46 4.06 -23.58
CA HIS A 291 -12.55 4.17 -24.71
C HIS A 291 -11.76 2.87 -24.98
N SER A 292 -11.68 1.97 -24.01
CA SER A 292 -10.91 0.72 -24.11
C SER A 292 -11.76 -0.54 -24.34
N ILE A 293 -13.08 -0.47 -24.19
CA ILE A 293 -14.00 -1.59 -24.41
C ILE A 293 -14.65 -1.50 -25.80
N CYS A 294 -14.88 -2.64 -26.45
CA CYS A 294 -15.64 -2.71 -27.68
C CYS A 294 -17.13 -2.35 -27.51
N THR A 295 -17.74 -1.71 -28.51
CA THR A 295 -19.19 -1.46 -28.55
C THR A 295 -19.93 -2.73 -28.94
N ALA A 296 -21.25 -2.76 -28.70
CA ALA A 296 -22.11 -3.86 -29.12
C ALA A 296 -22.01 -4.15 -30.62
N GLU A 297 -22.05 -3.08 -31.42
CA GLU A 297 -21.96 -3.14 -32.89
C GLU A 297 -20.64 -3.76 -33.35
N GLU A 298 -19.53 -3.44 -32.69
CA GLU A 298 -18.20 -3.95 -33.04
C GLU A 298 -18.08 -5.46 -32.85
N TRP A 299 -18.47 -5.99 -31.67
CA TRP A 299 -18.35 -7.43 -31.41
C TRP A 299 -19.43 -8.24 -32.12
N GLN A 300 -20.63 -7.69 -32.33
CA GLN A 300 -21.68 -8.33 -33.14
C GLN A 300 -21.30 -8.39 -34.62
N GLY A 301 -20.63 -7.34 -35.13
CA GLY A 301 -20.06 -7.33 -36.47
C GLY A 301 -19.02 -8.43 -36.64
N LEU A 302 -18.15 -8.65 -35.65
CA LEU A 302 -17.19 -9.75 -35.68
C LEU A 302 -17.86 -11.13 -35.56
N MET A 303 -18.88 -11.26 -34.72
CA MET A 303 -19.60 -12.53 -34.52
C MET A 303 -20.33 -13.00 -35.79
N SER A 304 -20.82 -12.07 -36.61
CA SER A 304 -21.47 -12.36 -37.89
C SER A 304 -20.50 -12.44 -39.08
N PHE A 305 -19.22 -12.12 -38.85
CA PHE A 305 -18.20 -12.08 -39.90
C PHE A 305 -17.76 -13.48 -40.31
N ASN A 306 -17.78 -13.74 -41.61
CA ASN A 306 -17.28 -14.97 -42.20
C ASN A 306 -16.05 -14.70 -43.07
N LEU A 307 -14.99 -15.46 -42.85
CA LEU A 307 -13.79 -15.37 -43.67
C LEU A 307 -14.00 -16.01 -45.05
N PRO A 308 -13.48 -15.40 -46.13
CA PRO A 308 -13.47 -16.01 -47.44
C PRO A 308 -12.70 -17.34 -47.43
N VAL A 309 -13.28 -18.39 -48.02
CA VAL A 309 -12.70 -19.74 -48.04
C VAL A 309 -11.28 -19.78 -48.61
N ARG A 310 -10.97 -18.93 -49.60
CA ARG A 310 -9.62 -18.82 -50.17
C ARG A 310 -8.61 -18.36 -49.12
N LEU A 311 -8.97 -17.37 -48.32
CA LEU A 311 -8.13 -16.82 -47.27
C LEU A 311 -7.85 -17.85 -46.16
N CYS A 312 -8.83 -18.69 -45.82
CA CYS A 312 -8.66 -19.77 -44.85
C CYS A 312 -7.51 -20.73 -45.22
N LYS A 313 -7.32 -21.01 -46.52
CA LYS A 313 -6.22 -21.84 -47.00
C LYS A 313 -4.87 -21.12 -46.92
N GLU A 314 -4.85 -19.82 -47.16
CA GLU A 314 -3.63 -19.02 -47.09
C GLU A 314 -3.15 -18.86 -45.64
N ILE A 315 -4.06 -18.68 -44.68
CA ILE A 315 -3.75 -18.56 -43.24
C ILE A 315 -2.99 -19.79 -42.71
N GLU A 316 -3.21 -20.97 -43.28
CA GLU A 316 -2.51 -22.20 -42.88
C GLU A 316 -1.02 -22.22 -43.28
N LEU A 317 -0.57 -21.28 -44.13
CA LEU A 317 0.80 -21.19 -44.62
C LEU A 317 1.67 -20.28 -43.72
N PHE A 318 2.91 -20.70 -43.45
CA PHE A 318 3.86 -19.91 -42.66
C PHE A 318 4.21 -18.54 -43.27
N HIS A 319 4.20 -18.42 -44.60
CA HIS A 319 4.55 -17.19 -45.32
C HIS A 319 3.34 -16.28 -45.59
N PHE A 320 2.21 -16.51 -44.92
CA PHE A 320 1.01 -15.70 -45.08
C PHE A 320 1.27 -14.25 -44.61
N ASP A 321 1.05 -13.28 -45.49
CA ASP A 321 1.12 -11.86 -45.14
C ASP A 321 -0.27 -11.37 -44.73
N ILE A 322 -0.41 -11.03 -43.45
CA ILE A 322 -1.65 -10.45 -42.94
C ILE A 322 -1.87 -9.01 -43.41
N GLY A 323 -0.82 -8.31 -43.86
CA GLY A 323 -0.82 -6.87 -44.15
C GLY A 323 -1.99 -6.38 -45.00
N PRO A 324 -2.34 -7.02 -46.12
CA PRO A 324 -3.45 -6.62 -46.98
C PRO A 324 -4.85 -6.74 -46.34
N PHE A 325 -4.99 -7.43 -45.20
CA PHE A 325 -6.27 -7.84 -44.62
C PHE A 325 -6.61 -7.12 -43.30
N GLU A 326 -6.22 -5.85 -43.14
CA GLU A 326 -6.35 -5.07 -41.89
C GLU A 326 -7.76 -5.13 -41.26
N ASN A 327 -8.80 -5.01 -42.07
CA ASN A 327 -10.19 -5.05 -41.61
C ASN A 327 -10.64 -6.44 -41.13
N MET A 328 -9.89 -7.49 -41.47
CA MET A 328 -10.24 -8.89 -41.26
C MET A 328 -9.40 -9.54 -40.16
N TRP A 329 -8.36 -8.88 -39.63
CA TRP A 329 -7.48 -9.44 -38.60
C TRP A 329 -8.20 -10.04 -37.38
N PRO A 330 -9.24 -9.40 -36.81
CA PRO A 330 -10.00 -10.02 -35.72
C PRO A 330 -10.65 -11.33 -36.14
N GLY A 331 -11.23 -11.39 -37.35
CA GLY A 331 -11.82 -12.61 -37.90
C GLY A 331 -10.78 -13.70 -38.16
N ILE A 332 -9.61 -13.33 -38.69
CA ILE A 332 -8.46 -14.23 -38.86
C ILE A 332 -8.08 -14.86 -37.52
N PHE A 333 -8.01 -14.07 -36.45
CA PHE A 333 -7.71 -14.60 -35.13
C PHE A 333 -8.80 -15.54 -34.59
N VAL A 334 -10.09 -15.22 -34.77
CA VAL A 334 -11.20 -16.13 -34.44
C VAL A 334 -11.06 -17.47 -35.17
N TYR A 335 -10.71 -17.46 -36.45
CA TYR A 335 -10.45 -18.67 -37.21
C TYR A 335 -9.26 -19.47 -36.66
N MET A 336 -8.13 -18.82 -36.38
CA MET A 336 -6.95 -19.48 -35.80
C MET A 336 -7.26 -20.17 -34.47
N VAL A 337 -8.07 -19.51 -33.62
CA VAL A 337 -8.55 -20.06 -32.35
C VAL A 337 -9.43 -21.29 -32.58
N HIS A 338 -10.46 -21.19 -33.43
CA HIS A 338 -11.36 -22.30 -33.70
C HIS A 338 -10.67 -23.50 -34.34
N ARG A 339 -9.68 -23.27 -35.20
CA ARG A 339 -8.89 -24.34 -35.82
C ARG A 339 -7.89 -24.99 -34.87
N SER A 340 -7.39 -24.26 -33.86
CA SER A 340 -6.40 -24.79 -32.91
C SER A 340 -7.02 -25.46 -31.70
N CYS A 341 -8.13 -24.92 -31.20
CA CYS A 341 -8.74 -25.31 -29.94
C CYS A 341 -10.14 -25.92 -30.11
N GLY A 342 -10.75 -25.82 -31.29
CA GLY A 342 -12.12 -26.27 -31.57
C GLY A 342 -13.15 -25.13 -31.52
N THR A 343 -14.31 -25.34 -32.13
CA THR A 343 -15.37 -24.30 -32.21
C THR A 343 -16.10 -24.07 -30.89
N SER A 344 -16.17 -25.10 -30.03
CA SER A 344 -16.83 -25.05 -28.72
C SER A 344 -15.89 -24.67 -27.56
N CYS A 345 -14.61 -24.38 -27.84
CA CYS A 345 -13.62 -24.16 -26.79
C CYS A 345 -13.79 -22.83 -26.03
N PHE A 346 -14.44 -21.86 -26.67
CA PHE A 346 -14.77 -20.56 -26.14
C PHE A 346 -16.21 -20.22 -26.53
N GLU A 347 -16.91 -19.50 -25.66
CA GLU A 347 -18.18 -18.88 -26.05
C GLU A 347 -17.89 -17.76 -27.07
N LEU A 348 -18.46 -17.89 -28.28
CA LEU A 348 -18.14 -17.01 -29.42
C LEU A 348 -18.36 -15.53 -29.08
N GLU A 349 -19.46 -15.20 -28.38
CA GLU A 349 -19.74 -13.83 -27.92
C GLU A 349 -18.60 -13.28 -27.06
N LYS A 350 -18.17 -14.03 -26.04
CA LYS A 350 -17.10 -13.61 -25.12
C LYS A 350 -15.77 -13.49 -25.87
N LEU A 351 -15.49 -14.39 -26.80
CA LEU A 351 -14.29 -14.35 -27.64
C LEU A 351 -14.27 -13.10 -28.52
N CYS A 352 -15.38 -12.77 -29.20
CA CYS A 352 -15.47 -11.58 -30.04
C CYS A 352 -15.33 -10.29 -29.21
N ARG A 353 -15.98 -10.21 -28.04
CA ARG A 353 -15.83 -9.08 -27.10
C ARG A 353 -14.37 -8.92 -26.66
N PHE A 354 -13.74 -10.00 -26.23
CA PHE A 354 -12.35 -10.02 -25.81
C PHE A 354 -11.41 -9.52 -26.91
N ILE A 355 -11.47 -10.09 -28.11
CA ILE A 355 -10.59 -9.72 -29.24
C ILE A 355 -10.76 -8.25 -29.62
N MET A 356 -12.00 -7.75 -29.69
CA MET A 356 -12.26 -6.37 -30.09
C MET A 356 -11.77 -5.38 -29.02
N SER A 357 -11.91 -5.70 -27.73
CA SER A 357 -11.34 -4.91 -26.65
C SER A 357 -9.80 -4.96 -26.64
N VAL A 358 -9.18 -6.13 -26.83
CA VAL A 358 -7.72 -6.26 -26.98
C VAL A 358 -7.21 -5.38 -28.14
N LYS A 359 -7.85 -5.44 -29.31
CA LYS A 359 -7.53 -4.60 -30.47
C LYS A 359 -7.54 -3.11 -30.13
N LYS A 360 -8.54 -2.63 -29.39
CA LYS A 360 -8.64 -1.21 -28.98
C LYS A 360 -7.54 -0.78 -28.01
N ASN A 361 -7.01 -1.70 -27.22
CA ASN A 361 -5.97 -1.42 -26.23
C ASN A 361 -4.54 -1.48 -26.81
N TYR A 362 -4.39 -1.81 -28.09
CA TYR A 362 -3.13 -1.61 -28.80
C TYR A 362 -2.96 -0.14 -29.22
N ARG A 363 -1.79 0.43 -28.90
CA ARG A 363 -1.47 1.82 -29.24
C ARG A 363 -1.04 1.96 -30.70
N ARG A 364 -1.21 3.17 -31.24
CA ARG A 364 -0.67 3.56 -32.54
C ARG A 364 0.82 3.88 -32.42
N VAL A 365 1.64 2.84 -32.40
CA VAL A 365 3.10 2.93 -32.45
C VAL A 365 3.64 2.27 -33.73
N PRO A 366 4.85 2.61 -34.20
CA PRO A 366 5.35 2.15 -35.49
C PRO A 366 5.41 0.62 -35.64
N TYR A 367 5.74 -0.10 -34.57
CA TYR A 367 5.98 -1.56 -34.63
C TYR A 367 5.09 -2.37 -33.69
N HIS A 368 5.16 -2.13 -32.37
CA HIS A 368 4.41 -2.86 -31.32
C HIS A 368 2.91 -2.50 -31.29
N ASN A 369 2.23 -2.73 -32.41
CA ASN A 369 0.83 -2.41 -32.64
C ASN A 369 0.01 -3.68 -32.91
N TRP A 370 -1.29 -3.51 -33.13
CA TRP A 370 -2.22 -4.61 -33.36
C TRP A 370 -1.80 -5.54 -34.51
N LYS A 371 -1.19 -5.01 -35.59
CA LYS A 371 -0.68 -5.83 -36.70
C LYS A 371 0.38 -6.80 -36.20
N HIS A 372 1.36 -6.30 -35.44
CA HIS A 372 2.43 -7.13 -34.89
C HIS A 372 1.86 -8.27 -34.02
N ALA A 373 0.93 -7.96 -33.12
CA ALA A 373 0.30 -8.96 -32.26
C ALA A 373 -0.39 -10.09 -33.05
N VAL A 374 -1.14 -9.74 -34.11
CA VAL A 374 -1.83 -10.72 -34.96
C VAL A 374 -0.83 -11.55 -35.78
N THR A 375 0.28 -10.95 -36.26
CA THR A 375 1.35 -11.68 -36.94
C THR A 375 2.03 -12.69 -36.01
N VAL A 376 2.33 -12.29 -34.76
CA VAL A 376 2.93 -13.17 -33.76
C VAL A 376 1.98 -14.33 -33.42
N ALA A 377 0.69 -14.03 -33.23
CA ALA A 377 -0.34 -15.04 -33.04
C ALA A 377 -0.47 -16.00 -34.23
N HIS A 378 -0.33 -15.50 -35.46
CA HIS A 378 -0.32 -16.33 -36.67
C HIS A 378 0.89 -17.27 -36.73
N CYS A 379 2.07 -16.77 -36.39
CA CYS A 379 3.26 -17.62 -36.28
C CYS A 379 3.06 -18.75 -35.26
N MET A 380 2.52 -18.43 -34.08
CA MET A 380 2.18 -19.43 -33.06
C MET A 380 1.11 -20.41 -33.56
N TYR A 381 0.06 -19.93 -34.23
CA TYR A 381 -0.95 -20.77 -34.86
C TYR A 381 -0.30 -21.79 -35.82
N ALA A 382 0.57 -21.35 -36.73
CA ALA A 382 1.25 -22.23 -37.66
C ALA A 382 2.12 -23.28 -36.93
N ILE A 383 2.80 -22.91 -35.85
CA ILE A 383 3.54 -23.86 -35.00
C ILE A 383 2.59 -24.90 -34.37
N LEU A 384 1.47 -24.47 -33.80
CA LEU A 384 0.51 -25.36 -33.12
C LEU A 384 -0.20 -26.33 -34.07
N GLN A 385 -0.45 -25.91 -35.32
CA GLN A 385 -1.02 -26.77 -36.37
C GLN A 385 -0.01 -27.82 -36.86
N ASN A 386 1.26 -27.46 -36.99
CA ASN A 386 2.27 -28.45 -37.39
C ASN A 386 2.67 -29.41 -36.27
N ASN A 387 2.20 -29.20 -35.03
CA ASN A 387 2.59 -29.96 -33.84
C ASN A 387 1.38 -30.41 -33.00
N HIS A 388 0.41 -31.08 -33.64
CA HIS A 388 -0.87 -31.46 -32.99
C HIS A 388 -0.72 -32.25 -31.68
N GLY A 389 0.25 -33.17 -31.58
CA GLY A 389 0.40 -34.04 -30.42
C GLY A 389 1.30 -33.55 -29.29
N LEU A 390 1.96 -32.39 -29.44
CA LEU A 390 2.94 -31.92 -28.44
C LEU A 390 2.32 -31.03 -27.35
N PHE A 391 1.32 -30.21 -27.72
CA PHE A 391 0.69 -29.23 -26.84
C PHE A 391 -0.68 -29.69 -26.37
N THR A 392 -0.94 -29.55 -25.07
CA THR A 392 -2.25 -29.76 -24.46
C THR A 392 -3.25 -28.68 -24.91
N ASP A 393 -4.54 -28.93 -24.72
CA ASP A 393 -5.59 -27.98 -25.06
C ASP A 393 -5.48 -26.67 -24.26
N LEU A 394 -5.06 -26.73 -22.99
CA LEU A 394 -4.83 -25.54 -22.17
C LEU A 394 -3.65 -24.71 -22.68
N GLU A 395 -2.56 -25.35 -23.11
CA GLU A 395 -1.42 -24.65 -23.68
C GLU A 395 -1.76 -24.01 -25.02
N ARG A 396 -2.51 -24.69 -25.89
CA ARG A 396 -2.99 -24.11 -27.16
C ARG A 396 -3.79 -22.84 -26.91
N LYS A 397 -4.73 -22.90 -25.95
CA LYS A 397 -5.53 -21.75 -25.53
C LYS A 397 -4.65 -20.63 -24.96
N GLY A 398 -3.78 -20.96 -24.00
CA GLY A 398 -2.92 -19.99 -23.32
C GLY A 398 -1.93 -19.31 -24.25
N LEU A 399 -1.24 -20.06 -25.11
CA LEU A 399 -0.22 -19.54 -26.03
C LEU A 399 -0.81 -18.60 -27.09
N LEU A 400 -1.96 -18.93 -27.70
CA LEU A 400 -2.60 -18.05 -28.68
C LEU A 400 -3.05 -16.72 -28.04
N ILE A 401 -3.65 -16.80 -26.85
CA ILE A 401 -4.09 -15.60 -26.11
C ILE A 401 -2.89 -14.77 -25.64
N ALA A 402 -1.82 -15.41 -25.16
CA ALA A 402 -0.58 -14.74 -24.79
C ALA A 402 0.05 -14.01 -25.99
N CYS A 403 0.17 -14.66 -27.14
CA CYS A 403 0.72 -14.04 -28.35
C CYS A 403 -0.10 -12.82 -28.79
N LEU A 404 -1.43 -12.89 -28.70
CA LEU A 404 -2.29 -11.76 -29.04
C LEU A 404 -2.13 -10.58 -28.06
N CYS A 405 -1.76 -10.85 -26.81
CA CYS A 405 -1.78 -9.86 -25.72
C CYS A 405 -0.40 -9.38 -25.28
N HIS A 406 0.69 -9.99 -25.76
CA HIS A 406 2.04 -9.81 -25.23
C HIS A 406 2.58 -8.38 -25.26
N ASP A 407 2.01 -7.51 -26.09
CA ASP A 407 2.41 -6.11 -26.31
C ASP A 407 1.28 -5.11 -26.02
N LEU A 408 0.26 -5.51 -25.23
CA LEU A 408 -0.89 -4.64 -24.93
C LEU A 408 -0.49 -3.32 -24.25
N ASP A 409 -1.04 -2.19 -24.69
CA ASP A 409 -0.68 -0.86 -24.17
C ASP A 409 0.81 -0.47 -24.37
N HIS A 410 1.56 -1.15 -25.26
CA HIS A 410 2.98 -0.84 -25.48
C HIS A 410 3.19 0.60 -25.99
N ARG A 411 4.10 1.34 -25.35
CA ARG A 411 4.29 2.80 -25.56
C ARG A 411 5.44 3.16 -26.51
N GLY A 412 6.22 2.18 -26.94
CA GLY A 412 7.37 2.38 -27.84
C GLY A 412 8.69 2.65 -27.12
N PHE A 413 8.75 2.40 -25.81
CA PHE A 413 9.96 2.56 -25.00
C PHE A 413 10.40 1.21 -24.41
N SER A 414 11.71 1.00 -24.28
CA SER A 414 12.28 -0.20 -23.67
C SER A 414 12.22 -0.17 -22.14
N ASN A 415 12.30 -1.34 -21.49
CA ASN A 415 12.41 -1.45 -20.02
C ASN A 415 13.56 -0.59 -19.46
N SER A 416 14.72 -0.57 -20.13
CA SER A 416 15.86 0.27 -19.74
C SER A 416 15.59 1.77 -19.80
N TYR A 417 14.77 2.21 -20.76
CA TYR A 417 14.34 3.60 -20.85
C TYR A 417 13.41 3.96 -19.68
N LEU A 418 12.44 3.10 -19.36
CA LEU A 418 11.50 3.34 -18.26
C LEU A 418 12.20 3.47 -16.90
N GLN A 419 13.19 2.63 -16.62
CA GLN A 419 14.00 2.70 -15.40
C GLN A 419 14.84 3.97 -15.36
N LYS A 420 15.47 4.36 -16.48
CA LYS A 420 16.35 5.54 -16.54
C LYS A 420 15.61 6.86 -16.28
N PHE A 421 14.33 6.92 -16.59
CA PHE A 421 13.51 8.13 -16.47
C PHE A 421 12.47 8.05 -15.34
N ASP A 422 12.66 7.14 -14.38
CA ASP A 422 11.78 6.95 -13.21
C ASP A 422 10.29 6.90 -13.56
N HIS A 423 9.97 6.21 -14.67
CA HIS A 423 8.58 6.09 -15.11
C HIS A 423 7.77 5.33 -14.04
N PRO A 424 6.53 5.73 -13.72
CA PRO A 424 5.75 5.10 -12.63
C PRO A 424 5.61 3.58 -12.73
N LEU A 425 5.60 3.02 -13.95
CA LEU A 425 5.61 1.56 -14.16
C LEU A 425 6.89 0.88 -13.62
N ALA A 426 8.05 1.53 -13.70
CA ALA A 426 9.30 1.00 -13.17
C ALA A 426 9.33 0.96 -11.63
N ALA A 427 8.52 1.80 -10.98
CA ALA A 427 8.31 1.72 -9.52
C ALA A 427 7.33 0.60 -9.12
N LEU A 428 6.41 0.22 -10.02
CA LEU A 428 5.43 -0.84 -9.78
C LEU A 428 6.00 -2.25 -9.98
N TYR A 429 6.90 -2.43 -10.95
CA TYR A 429 7.47 -3.72 -11.29
C TYR A 429 9.00 -3.67 -11.33
N SER A 430 9.65 -4.53 -10.55
CA SER A 430 11.11 -4.58 -10.43
C SER A 430 11.83 -5.26 -11.60
N THR A 431 11.20 -6.24 -12.24
CA THR A 431 11.76 -7.01 -13.38
C THR A 431 10.73 -7.18 -14.49
N SER A 432 11.18 -7.16 -15.76
CA SER A 432 10.33 -7.31 -16.95
C SER A 432 9.10 -6.40 -16.89
N THR A 433 9.36 -5.11 -16.63
CA THR A 433 8.36 -4.11 -16.24
C THR A 433 7.21 -4.00 -17.25
N MET A 434 7.52 -3.94 -18.55
CA MET A 434 6.50 -3.87 -19.59
C MET A 434 5.75 -5.19 -19.75
N GLU A 435 6.43 -6.33 -19.69
CA GLU A 435 5.80 -7.63 -19.83
C GLU A 435 4.82 -7.93 -18.68
N GLN A 436 5.16 -7.53 -17.46
CA GLN A 436 4.24 -7.57 -16.30
C GLN A 436 3.03 -6.66 -16.51
N HIS A 437 3.24 -5.47 -17.10
CA HIS A 437 2.16 -4.56 -17.46
C HIS A 437 1.25 -5.15 -18.54
N HIS A 438 1.80 -5.78 -19.58
CA HIS A 438 1.05 -6.47 -20.65
C HIS A 438 0.17 -7.59 -20.09
N PHE A 439 0.71 -8.40 -19.18
CA PHE A 439 -0.06 -9.42 -18.48
C PHE A 439 -1.17 -8.82 -17.61
N SER A 440 -0.87 -7.76 -16.85
CA SER A 440 -1.86 -7.05 -16.02
C SER A 440 -3.01 -6.46 -16.85
N GLN A 441 -2.71 -5.88 -18.02
CA GLN A 441 -3.73 -5.43 -18.97
C GLN A 441 -4.59 -6.59 -19.49
N THR A 442 -3.98 -7.74 -19.79
CA THR A 442 -4.69 -8.96 -20.22
C THR A 442 -5.70 -9.41 -19.16
N VAL A 443 -5.28 -9.52 -17.90
CA VAL A 443 -6.15 -9.91 -16.77
C VAL A 443 -7.26 -8.88 -16.57
N SER A 444 -6.95 -7.59 -16.69
CA SER A 444 -7.93 -6.51 -16.56
C SER A 444 -9.05 -6.64 -17.60
N ILE A 445 -8.72 -6.96 -18.85
CA ILE A 445 -9.72 -7.19 -19.91
C ILE A 445 -10.54 -8.47 -19.62
N LEU A 446 -9.90 -9.56 -19.16
CA LEU A 446 -10.61 -10.80 -18.82
C LEU A 446 -11.60 -10.62 -17.65
N GLN A 447 -11.35 -9.69 -16.74
CA GLN A 447 -12.23 -9.38 -15.61
C GLN A 447 -13.44 -8.53 -15.99
N LEU A 448 -13.48 -7.98 -17.21
CA LEU A 448 -14.65 -7.23 -17.68
C LEU A 448 -15.85 -8.15 -17.92
N GLU A 449 -17.05 -7.62 -17.67
CA GLU A 449 -18.29 -8.37 -17.87
C GLU A 449 -18.44 -8.82 -19.34
N GLY A 450 -18.70 -10.12 -19.54
CA GLY A 450 -18.80 -10.72 -20.86
C GLY A 450 -17.49 -10.87 -21.63
N HIS A 451 -16.32 -10.62 -21.02
CA HIS A 451 -15.01 -10.77 -21.68
C HIS A 451 -14.21 -11.98 -21.20
N ASN A 452 -14.63 -12.63 -20.10
CA ASN A 452 -13.95 -13.81 -19.57
C ASN A 452 -14.16 -15.04 -20.47
N ILE A 453 -13.31 -15.19 -21.48
CA ILE A 453 -13.32 -16.32 -22.42
C ILE A 453 -13.10 -17.68 -21.72
N PHE A 454 -12.46 -17.70 -20.56
CA PHE A 454 -12.16 -18.93 -19.81
C PHE A 454 -13.22 -19.29 -18.77
N SER A 455 -14.38 -18.65 -18.81
CA SER A 455 -15.46 -18.83 -17.82
C SER A 455 -16.07 -20.24 -17.75
N THR A 456 -15.85 -21.09 -18.75
CA THR A 456 -16.29 -22.49 -18.77
C THR A 456 -15.28 -23.46 -18.17
N LEU A 457 -14.06 -23.02 -17.87
CA LEU A 457 -13.01 -23.85 -17.28
C LEU A 457 -13.27 -24.06 -15.78
N SER A 458 -12.82 -25.20 -15.25
CA SER A 458 -12.73 -25.39 -13.81
C SER A 458 -11.73 -24.44 -13.17
N SER A 459 -11.82 -24.21 -11.86
CA SER A 459 -10.89 -23.29 -11.15
C SER A 459 -9.42 -23.69 -11.33
N SER A 460 -9.10 -24.98 -11.36
CA SER A 460 -7.72 -25.46 -11.56
C SER A 460 -7.23 -25.21 -12.99
N GLU A 461 -8.07 -25.48 -14.00
CA GLU A 461 -7.73 -25.22 -15.40
C GLU A 461 -7.59 -23.72 -15.68
N TYR A 462 -8.43 -22.90 -15.04
CA TYR A 462 -8.37 -21.45 -15.12
C TYR A 462 -7.05 -20.90 -14.55
N GLU A 463 -6.61 -21.40 -13.39
CA GLU A 463 -5.32 -21.03 -12.81
C GLU A 463 -4.16 -21.47 -13.71
N GLN A 464 -4.21 -22.70 -14.23
CA GLN A 464 -3.18 -23.22 -15.13
C GLN A 464 -3.06 -22.42 -16.43
N VAL A 465 -4.19 -22.07 -17.08
CA VAL A 465 -4.13 -21.30 -18.33
C VAL A 465 -3.65 -19.87 -18.10
N LEU A 466 -4.01 -19.24 -16.99
CA LEU A 466 -3.48 -17.93 -16.62
C LEU A 466 -1.98 -17.97 -16.35
N GLU A 467 -1.49 -19.02 -15.69
CA GLU A 467 -0.07 -19.21 -15.45
C GLU A 467 0.70 -19.43 -16.75
N ILE A 468 0.15 -20.18 -17.71
CA ILE A 468 0.71 -20.32 -19.06
C ILE A 468 0.79 -18.96 -19.75
N ILE A 469 -0.29 -18.17 -19.72
CA ILE A 469 -0.32 -16.84 -20.33
C ILE A 469 0.73 -15.93 -19.67
N ARG A 470 0.81 -15.92 -18.34
CA ARG A 470 1.76 -15.12 -17.58
C ARG A 470 3.20 -15.47 -17.95
N LYS A 471 3.55 -16.76 -17.93
CA LYS A 471 4.90 -17.22 -18.29
C LYS A 471 5.24 -16.88 -19.73
N ALA A 472 4.31 -17.09 -20.67
CA ALA A 472 4.54 -16.82 -22.08
C ALA A 472 4.76 -15.32 -22.37
N ILE A 473 3.98 -14.43 -21.75
CA ILE A 473 4.16 -12.98 -21.90
C ILE A 473 5.47 -12.53 -21.24
N ILE A 474 5.78 -12.97 -20.02
CA ILE A 474 7.04 -12.59 -19.36
C ILE A 474 8.25 -13.08 -20.16
N ALA A 475 8.16 -14.25 -20.79
CA ALA A 475 9.22 -14.81 -21.62
C ALA A 475 9.49 -14.03 -22.92
N THR A 476 8.66 -13.04 -23.29
CA THR A 476 8.97 -12.15 -24.42
C THR A 476 10.03 -11.10 -24.08
N ASP A 477 10.39 -10.95 -22.80
CA ASP A 477 11.55 -10.14 -22.39
C ASP A 477 12.85 -10.80 -22.90
N LEU A 478 13.50 -10.13 -23.84
CA LEU A 478 14.77 -10.58 -24.42
C LEU A 478 15.89 -10.76 -23.38
N ALA A 479 15.81 -10.09 -22.22
CA ALA A 479 16.77 -10.31 -21.14
C ALA A 479 16.72 -11.75 -20.59
N LEU A 480 15.52 -12.36 -20.56
CA LEU A 480 15.32 -13.74 -20.09
C LEU A 480 15.64 -14.76 -21.18
N TYR A 481 15.40 -14.41 -22.44
CA TYR A 481 15.60 -15.30 -23.59
C TYR A 481 17.01 -15.92 -23.65
N PHE A 482 18.07 -15.12 -23.47
CA PHE A 482 19.44 -15.62 -23.64
C PHE A 482 19.83 -16.68 -22.60
N GLY A 483 19.38 -16.52 -21.36
CA GLY A 483 19.58 -17.53 -20.32
C GLY A 483 18.82 -18.82 -20.63
N ASN A 484 17.54 -18.69 -21.00
CA ASN A 484 16.67 -19.83 -21.30
C ASN A 484 17.14 -20.60 -22.54
N ARG A 485 17.58 -19.89 -23.60
CA ARG A 485 18.12 -20.52 -24.82
C ARG A 485 19.33 -21.37 -24.51
N LYS A 486 20.27 -20.86 -23.70
CA LYS A 486 21.49 -21.60 -23.35
C LYS A 486 21.15 -22.91 -22.63
N GLN A 487 20.23 -22.86 -21.65
CA GLN A 487 19.77 -24.06 -20.94
C GLN A 487 19.08 -25.05 -21.89
N LEU A 488 18.23 -24.56 -22.78
CA LEU A 488 17.54 -25.41 -23.76
C LEU A 488 18.53 -26.09 -24.73
N GLU A 489 19.55 -25.36 -25.19
CA GLU A 489 20.59 -25.88 -26.08
C GLU A 489 21.43 -26.96 -25.39
N GLU A 490 21.79 -26.76 -24.12
CA GLU A 490 22.48 -27.77 -23.31
C GLU A 490 21.64 -29.04 -23.13
N MET A 491 20.33 -28.90 -22.82
CA MET A 491 19.41 -30.04 -22.69
C MET A 491 19.22 -30.80 -24.01
N TYR A 492 19.18 -30.08 -25.13
CA TYR A 492 19.05 -30.67 -26.45
C TYR A 492 20.32 -31.45 -26.84
N GLN A 493 21.50 -30.85 -26.65
CA GLN A 493 22.78 -31.49 -26.98
C GLN A 493 23.06 -32.73 -26.12
N THR A 494 22.65 -32.71 -24.85
CA THR A 494 22.81 -33.85 -23.94
C THR A 494 21.71 -34.91 -24.06
N GLY A 495 20.67 -34.65 -24.86
CA GLY A 495 19.52 -35.55 -25.00
C GLY A 495 18.65 -35.65 -23.74
N SER A 496 18.79 -34.72 -22.79
CA SER A 496 18.03 -34.71 -21.53
C SER A 496 16.67 -34.01 -21.64
N LEU A 497 16.39 -33.35 -22.78
CA LEU A 497 15.12 -32.65 -23.01
C LEU A 497 13.95 -33.64 -22.96
N ASN A 498 13.01 -33.36 -22.05
CA ASN A 498 11.84 -34.22 -21.80
C ASN A 498 10.61 -33.35 -21.56
N LEU A 499 9.71 -33.30 -22.54
CA LEU A 499 8.49 -32.47 -22.49
C LEU A 499 7.44 -32.95 -21.47
N ASN A 500 7.66 -34.10 -20.81
CA ASN A 500 6.86 -34.52 -19.67
C ASN A 500 7.38 -33.94 -18.34
N ASN A 501 8.59 -33.38 -18.34
CA ASN A 501 9.11 -32.64 -17.20
C ASN A 501 8.59 -31.19 -17.25
N GLN A 502 7.89 -30.77 -16.20
CA GLN A 502 7.26 -29.46 -16.12
C GLN A 502 8.24 -28.26 -16.13
N SER A 503 9.52 -28.48 -15.84
CA SER A 503 10.55 -27.44 -15.97
C SER A 503 11.10 -27.33 -17.39
N HIS A 504 11.07 -28.42 -18.17
CA HIS A 504 11.50 -28.44 -19.56
C HIS A 504 10.40 -28.00 -20.51
N ARG A 505 9.15 -28.34 -20.16
CA ARG A 505 7.93 -27.91 -20.81
C ARG A 505 7.63 -26.45 -20.47
#